data_AF-A0A6P2MR98-F1
#
_entry.id   AF-A0A6P2MR98-F1
#
_cell.length_a   1.000
_cell.length_b   1.000
_cell.length_c   1.000
_cell.angle_alpha   90.00
_cell.angle_beta   90.00
_cell.angle_gamma   90.00
#
_symmetry.space_group_name_H-M   'P 1'
#
loop_
_entity.id
_entity.type
_entity.pdbx_description
1 polymer ?
#
loop_
_entity_poly.entity_id
_entity_poly.type
_entity_poly.pdbx_seq_one_letter_code
_entity_poly.pdbx_strand_id
1 'polypeptide(L)'
;MGVIYLDHNFVSDIAGHTRVADADAERGRATETVRAGEHRFAVSVWNMYETARAGRKETKDGCIEFITGVRPLYCANPRLVQVQEVVRYAADRYNDHPYRVEEVSPFFDTPAQMWATFASPHNPATPFVGESFRDGVEMLTHSDLRRHLDAALDDGPVAAAAGRQAFVEGVLERDEQLIDQQWLMELLPERNQADNAWIDQRRRVALVDFLLAHIDDAYLRCPAFHAEEQTYRHRVASQRRLRRSDGIDVQFGVLAVAYCDVIVTSDRAFREMLIAVAARIDSQCRVLSQLAEI
;
A
#
# COMPACT_ATOMS: atom_id res chain seq x y z
N MET A 1 -2.39 -17.58 -11.75
CA MET A 1 -3.19 -17.47 -10.52
C MET A 1 -3.32 -15.98 -10.24
N GLY A 2 -4.53 -15.46 -10.27
CA GLY A 2 -4.77 -14.03 -10.06
C GLY A 2 -4.79 -13.63 -8.58
N VAL A 3 -4.79 -12.34 -8.30
CA VAL A 3 -4.84 -11.77 -6.95
C VAL A 3 -6.00 -10.78 -6.82
N ILE A 4 -6.79 -10.95 -5.76
CA ILE A 4 -7.92 -10.08 -5.42
C ILE A 4 -7.63 -9.40 -4.09
N TYR A 5 -7.44 -8.08 -4.08
CA TYR A 5 -7.30 -7.31 -2.84
C TYR A 5 -8.66 -7.06 -2.18
N LEU A 6 -8.76 -7.37 -0.88
CA LEU A 6 -9.93 -7.11 -0.08
C LEU A 6 -9.71 -5.91 0.84
N ASP A 7 -10.34 -4.78 0.51
CA ASP A 7 -10.32 -3.60 1.37
C ASP A 7 -11.05 -3.85 2.70
N HIS A 8 -10.63 -3.17 3.77
CA HIS A 8 -11.23 -3.35 5.09
C HIS A 8 -12.71 -2.99 5.10
N ASN A 9 -13.16 -1.94 4.39
CA ASN A 9 -14.57 -1.57 4.41
C ASN A 9 -15.46 -2.69 3.86
N PHE A 10 -15.03 -3.33 2.78
CA PHE A 10 -15.72 -4.50 2.24
C PHE A 10 -15.75 -5.65 3.26
N VAL A 11 -14.60 -6.01 3.84
CA VAL A 11 -14.52 -7.08 4.85
C VAL A 11 -15.41 -6.79 6.06
N SER A 12 -15.39 -5.55 6.56
CA SER A 12 -16.18 -5.11 7.72
C SER A 12 -17.68 -5.19 7.44
N ASP A 13 -18.09 -4.85 6.21
CA ASP A 13 -19.49 -4.91 5.77
C ASP A 13 -20.00 -6.34 5.65
N ILE A 14 -19.17 -7.27 5.16
CA ILE A 14 -19.59 -8.65 4.90
C ILE A 14 -19.23 -9.63 6.01
N ALA A 15 -18.34 -9.31 6.96
CA ALA A 15 -17.89 -10.27 7.98
C ALA A 15 -17.85 -9.70 9.40
N GLY A 16 -17.87 -8.38 9.55
CA GLY A 16 -17.87 -7.73 10.85
C GLY A 16 -19.26 -7.70 11.48
N HIS A 17 -19.93 -6.55 11.38
CA HIS A 17 -21.34 -6.41 11.74
C HIS A 17 -22.13 -6.36 10.45
N THR A 18 -22.34 -7.50 9.79
CA THR A 18 -23.07 -7.67 8.52
C THR A 18 -23.98 -6.46 8.20
N ARG A 19 -23.48 -5.53 7.38
CA ARG A 19 -24.16 -4.25 7.07
C ARG A 19 -24.93 -4.30 5.76
N VAL A 20 -24.61 -5.29 4.93
CA VAL A 20 -25.19 -5.49 3.61
C VAL A 20 -26.03 -6.75 3.60
N ALA A 21 -27.16 -6.69 2.88
CA ALA A 21 -28.16 -7.77 2.86
C ALA A 21 -27.63 -9.06 2.20
N ASP A 22 -26.61 -8.94 1.36
CA ASP A 22 -25.97 -9.99 0.58
C ASP A 22 -24.67 -10.52 1.21
N ALA A 23 -24.34 -10.15 2.45
CA ALA A 23 -23.09 -10.55 3.09
C ALA A 23 -22.85 -12.07 3.13
N ASP A 24 -23.90 -12.87 3.37
CA ASP A 24 -23.81 -14.33 3.31
C ASP A 24 -23.42 -14.84 1.92
N ALA A 25 -23.99 -14.25 0.88
CA ALA A 25 -23.68 -14.60 -0.50
C ALA A 25 -22.24 -14.21 -0.85
N GLU A 26 -21.78 -13.02 -0.43
CA GLU A 26 -20.40 -12.55 -0.63
C GLU A 26 -19.38 -13.43 0.10
N ARG A 27 -19.65 -13.85 1.34
CA ARG A 27 -18.82 -14.83 2.06
C ARG A 27 -18.80 -16.19 1.37
N GLY A 28 -19.94 -16.62 0.84
CA GLY A 28 -20.06 -17.84 0.02
C GLY A 28 -19.17 -17.78 -1.22
N ARG A 29 -19.24 -16.66 -1.97
CA ARG A 29 -18.40 -16.42 -3.16
C ARG A 29 -16.92 -16.43 -2.81
N ALA A 30 -16.51 -15.77 -1.73
CA ALA A 30 -15.11 -15.82 -1.29
C ALA A 30 -14.64 -17.26 -1.04
N THR A 31 -15.49 -18.09 -0.42
CA THR A 31 -15.19 -19.51 -0.20
C THR A 31 -15.07 -20.28 -1.51
N GLU A 32 -15.95 -20.00 -2.48
CA GLU A 32 -15.90 -20.60 -3.81
C GLU A 32 -14.64 -20.20 -4.59
N THR A 33 -14.25 -18.92 -4.53
CA THR A 33 -13.01 -18.41 -5.14
C THR A 33 -11.78 -19.14 -4.58
N VAL A 34 -11.69 -19.30 -3.25
CA VAL A 34 -10.58 -20.06 -2.62
C VAL A 34 -10.58 -21.52 -3.08
N ARG A 35 -11.76 -22.15 -3.16
CA ARG A 35 -11.89 -23.56 -3.60
C ARG A 35 -11.53 -23.75 -5.07
N ALA A 36 -11.88 -22.81 -5.93
CA ALA A 36 -11.54 -22.83 -7.35
C ALA A 36 -10.02 -22.72 -7.57
N GLY A 37 -9.31 -22.00 -6.69
CA GLY A 37 -7.85 -21.89 -6.72
C GLY A 37 -7.29 -21.04 -7.87
N GLU A 38 -8.15 -20.43 -8.69
CA GLU A 38 -7.75 -19.54 -9.79
C GLU A 38 -7.22 -18.20 -9.28
N HIS A 39 -7.72 -17.75 -8.13
CA HIS A 39 -7.34 -16.51 -7.47
C HIS A 39 -6.93 -16.74 -6.01
N ARG A 40 -6.01 -15.90 -5.51
CA ARG A 40 -5.76 -15.72 -4.08
C ARG A 40 -6.23 -14.35 -3.62
N PHE A 41 -6.76 -14.29 -2.41
CA PHE A 41 -7.04 -13.01 -1.79
C PHE A 41 -5.77 -12.37 -1.24
N ALA A 42 -5.73 -11.04 -1.20
CA ALA A 42 -4.70 -10.25 -0.54
C ALA A 42 -5.34 -9.26 0.44
N VAL A 43 -4.68 -9.01 1.56
CA VAL A 43 -5.05 -8.00 2.56
C VAL A 43 -3.80 -7.24 3.00
N SER A 44 -3.97 -6.06 3.59
CA SER A 44 -2.85 -5.29 4.12
C SER A 44 -2.84 -5.27 5.65
N VAL A 45 -1.76 -4.72 6.22
CA VAL A 45 -1.71 -4.41 7.66
C VAL A 45 -2.84 -3.47 8.10
N TRP A 46 -3.40 -2.67 7.19
CA TRP A 46 -4.56 -1.83 7.47
C TRP A 46 -5.79 -2.65 7.86
N ASN A 47 -6.02 -3.79 7.23
CA ASN A 47 -7.10 -4.71 7.62
C ASN A 47 -6.91 -5.15 9.09
N MET A 48 -5.67 -5.39 9.54
CA MET A 48 -5.38 -5.74 10.94
C MET A 48 -5.64 -4.57 11.88
N TYR A 49 -5.13 -3.38 11.54
CA TYR A 49 -5.30 -2.17 12.35
C TYR A 49 -6.78 -1.78 12.51
N GLU A 50 -7.54 -1.73 11.43
CA GLU A 50 -8.96 -1.38 11.47
C GLU A 50 -9.78 -2.42 12.25
N THR A 51 -9.44 -3.71 12.10
CA THR A 51 -10.06 -4.78 12.90
C THR A 51 -9.71 -4.62 14.39
N ALA A 52 -8.49 -4.23 14.74
CA ALA A 52 -8.08 -3.95 16.12
C ALA A 52 -8.73 -2.68 16.70
N ARG A 53 -9.14 -1.74 15.84
CA ARG A 53 -9.87 -0.52 16.23
C ARG A 53 -11.38 -0.73 16.37
N ALA A 54 -11.91 -1.85 15.86
CA ALA A 54 -13.34 -2.13 15.92
C ALA A 54 -13.87 -2.06 17.37
N GLY A 55 -14.82 -1.15 17.62
CA GLY A 55 -15.36 -0.93 18.96
C GLY A 55 -16.28 -2.04 19.46
N ARG A 56 -16.68 -2.98 18.59
CA ARG A 56 -17.54 -4.12 18.93
C ARG A 56 -16.77 -5.42 18.74
N LYS A 57 -16.86 -6.29 19.74
CA LYS A 57 -16.13 -7.57 19.76
C LYS A 57 -16.56 -8.49 18.62
N GLU A 58 -17.85 -8.50 18.28
CA GLU A 58 -18.41 -9.33 17.22
C GLU A 58 -17.88 -8.91 15.85
N THR A 59 -17.70 -7.59 15.60
CA THR A 59 -17.02 -7.13 14.38
C THR A 59 -15.60 -7.67 14.31
N LYS A 60 -14.87 -7.55 15.42
CA LYS A 60 -13.47 -7.97 15.51
C LYS A 60 -13.34 -9.47 15.23
N ASP A 61 -14.12 -10.29 15.94
CA ASP A 61 -14.07 -11.74 15.82
C ASP A 61 -14.51 -12.22 14.42
N GLY A 62 -15.57 -11.64 13.86
CA GLY A 62 -16.05 -11.99 12.52
C GLY A 62 -15.07 -11.62 11.40
N CYS A 63 -14.45 -10.43 11.45
CA CYS A 63 -13.39 -10.06 10.50
C CYS A 63 -12.17 -10.98 10.62
N ILE A 64 -11.74 -11.33 11.84
CA ILE A 64 -10.63 -12.27 12.06
C ILE A 64 -10.97 -13.64 11.48
N GLU A 65 -12.16 -14.17 11.75
CA GLU A 65 -12.60 -15.49 11.27
C GLU A 65 -12.63 -15.54 9.74
N PHE A 66 -13.25 -14.54 9.11
CA PHE A 66 -13.33 -14.46 7.65
C PHE A 66 -11.94 -14.37 7.00
N ILE A 67 -11.10 -13.43 7.43
CA ILE A 67 -9.75 -13.26 6.87
C ILE A 67 -8.91 -14.51 7.09
N THR A 68 -8.98 -15.13 8.27
CA THR A 68 -8.27 -16.39 8.54
C THR A 68 -8.77 -17.53 7.65
N GLY A 69 -10.07 -17.59 7.39
CA GLY A 69 -10.70 -18.59 6.53
C GLY A 69 -10.25 -18.53 5.08
N VAL A 70 -10.06 -17.32 4.53
CA VAL A 70 -9.64 -17.13 3.13
C VAL A 70 -8.13 -17.24 2.90
N ARG A 71 -7.33 -17.33 3.96
CA ARG A 71 -5.85 -17.50 3.92
C ARG A 71 -5.16 -16.59 2.90
N PRO A 72 -5.30 -15.26 3.06
CA PRO A 72 -4.85 -14.32 2.06
C PRO A 72 -3.33 -14.24 2.04
N LEU A 73 -2.83 -13.63 0.97
CA LEU A 73 -1.54 -12.98 0.94
C LEU A 73 -1.58 -11.67 1.74
N TYR A 74 -0.41 -11.23 2.19
CA TYR A 74 -0.24 -10.01 2.97
C TYR A 74 0.59 -8.99 2.20
N CYS A 75 0.03 -7.83 1.91
CA CYS A 75 0.69 -6.77 1.16
C CYS A 75 1.91 -6.24 1.89
N ALA A 76 3.06 -6.18 1.20
CA ALA A 76 4.28 -5.56 1.68
C ALA A 76 4.08 -4.08 2.07
N ASN A 77 5.09 -3.51 2.72
CA ASN A 77 5.25 -2.06 2.78
C ASN A 77 5.42 -1.50 1.34
N PRO A 78 4.55 -0.59 0.87
CA PRO A 78 4.63 -0.04 -0.48
C PRO A 78 6.00 0.58 -0.80
N ARG A 79 6.63 1.24 0.18
CA ARG A 79 7.95 1.84 0.01
C ARG A 79 9.04 0.82 -0.30
N LEU A 80 8.97 -0.38 0.29
CA LEU A 80 9.92 -1.45 -0.01
C LEU A 80 9.82 -1.86 -1.48
N VAL A 81 8.58 -2.07 -1.97
CA VAL A 81 8.33 -2.49 -3.36
C VAL A 81 8.78 -1.41 -4.34
N GLN A 82 8.47 -0.13 -4.06
CA GLN A 82 8.95 1.00 -4.86
C GLN A 82 10.49 1.05 -4.93
N VAL A 83 11.18 0.82 -3.81
CA VAL A 83 12.65 0.71 -3.80
C VAL A 83 13.13 -0.46 -4.65
N GLN A 84 12.53 -1.65 -4.50
CA GLN A 84 12.90 -2.83 -5.27
C GLN A 84 12.73 -2.61 -6.79
N GLU A 85 11.62 -1.99 -7.19
CA GLU A 85 11.35 -1.60 -8.59
C GLU A 85 12.42 -0.64 -9.12
N VAL A 86 12.61 0.49 -8.44
CA VAL A 86 13.53 1.56 -8.88
C VAL A 86 14.98 1.09 -8.90
N VAL A 87 15.42 0.34 -7.88
CA VAL A 87 16.78 -0.22 -7.83
C VAL A 87 17.01 -1.21 -8.97
N ARG A 88 16.03 -2.07 -9.26
CA ARG A 88 16.13 -3.02 -10.36
C ARG A 88 16.14 -2.33 -11.72
N TYR A 89 15.24 -1.37 -11.91
CA TYR A 89 15.21 -0.51 -13.10
C TYR A 89 16.55 0.17 -13.35
N ALA A 90 17.14 0.77 -12.29
CA ALA A 90 18.43 1.42 -12.35
C ALA A 90 19.57 0.44 -12.63
N ALA A 91 19.60 -0.73 -11.99
CA ALA A 91 20.66 -1.71 -12.20
C ALA A 91 20.75 -2.20 -13.66
N ASP A 92 19.60 -2.28 -14.35
CA ASP A 92 19.55 -2.69 -15.76
C ASP A 92 20.04 -1.60 -16.74
N ARG A 93 20.16 -0.33 -16.30
CA ARG A 93 20.40 0.84 -17.18
C ARG A 93 21.53 1.77 -16.74
N TYR A 94 21.97 1.66 -15.49
CA TYR A 94 22.93 2.54 -14.86
C TYR A 94 24.08 1.72 -14.27
N ASN A 95 25.26 1.86 -14.87
CA ASN A 95 26.44 1.03 -14.57
C ASN A 95 26.97 1.17 -13.13
N ASP A 96 26.72 2.32 -12.47
CA ASP A 96 27.21 2.58 -11.11
C ASP A 96 26.08 2.43 -10.06
N HIS A 97 25.35 1.32 -10.08
CA HIS A 97 24.28 1.07 -9.11
C HIS A 97 24.86 0.64 -7.74
N PRO A 98 24.65 1.42 -6.65
CA PRO A 98 25.25 1.13 -5.35
C PRO A 98 24.43 0.17 -4.49
N TYR A 99 23.27 -0.28 -4.98
CA TYR A 99 22.30 -1.06 -4.22
C TYR A 99 22.34 -2.55 -4.58
N ARG A 100 21.95 -3.37 -3.60
CA ARG A 100 21.65 -4.78 -3.84
C ARG A 100 20.35 -4.88 -4.65
N VAL A 101 20.38 -5.62 -5.76
CA VAL A 101 19.18 -5.93 -6.53
C VAL A 101 18.45 -7.09 -5.86
N GLU A 102 17.16 -6.88 -5.59
CA GLU A 102 16.27 -7.89 -5.03
C GLU A 102 15.11 -8.16 -5.99
N GLU A 103 14.41 -9.28 -5.78
CA GLU A 103 13.16 -9.53 -6.48
C GLU A 103 12.04 -8.67 -5.88
N VAL A 104 11.20 -8.14 -6.76
CA VAL A 104 10.05 -7.33 -6.35
C VAL A 104 9.02 -8.23 -5.68
N SER A 105 8.78 -8.01 -4.39
CA SER A 105 7.95 -8.87 -3.55
C SER A 105 6.76 -8.08 -2.98
N PRO A 106 5.66 -7.92 -3.73
CA PRO A 106 4.50 -7.13 -3.29
C PRO A 106 3.68 -7.84 -2.22
N PHE A 107 3.82 -9.16 -2.09
CA PHE A 107 2.98 -10.00 -1.24
C PHE A 107 3.80 -11.03 -0.47
N PHE A 108 3.34 -11.36 0.73
CA PHE A 108 3.91 -12.40 1.60
C PHE A 108 2.85 -13.38 2.07
N ASP A 109 3.25 -14.61 2.39
CA ASP A 109 2.32 -15.64 2.86
C ASP A 109 1.94 -15.48 4.33
N THR A 110 2.76 -14.75 5.10
CA THR A 110 2.58 -14.63 6.55
C THR A 110 2.55 -13.16 7.02
N PRO A 111 1.79 -12.86 8.08
CA PRO A 111 1.82 -11.57 8.76
C PRO A 111 3.23 -11.16 9.23
N ALA A 112 4.05 -12.10 9.72
CA ALA A 112 5.41 -11.83 10.18
C ALA A 112 6.33 -11.34 9.05
N GLN A 113 6.28 -12.00 7.89
CA GLN A 113 7.04 -11.58 6.70
C GLN A 113 6.61 -10.19 6.22
N MET A 114 5.30 -9.94 6.13
CA MET A 114 4.77 -8.61 5.83
C MET A 114 5.30 -7.58 6.85
N TRP A 115 5.18 -7.86 8.15
CA TRP A 115 5.56 -6.93 9.21
C TRP A 115 7.05 -6.56 9.16
N ALA A 116 7.91 -7.51 8.80
CA ALA A 116 9.35 -7.28 8.64
C ALA A 116 9.67 -6.21 7.59
N THR A 117 8.79 -5.96 6.63
CA THR A 117 8.98 -4.92 5.59
C THR A 117 8.78 -3.48 6.08
N PHE A 118 8.25 -3.30 7.30
CA PHE A 118 8.11 -1.98 7.93
C PHE A 118 9.34 -1.59 8.75
N ALA A 119 10.32 -2.48 8.91
CA ALA A 119 11.56 -2.15 9.60
C ALA A 119 12.42 -1.22 8.72
N SER A 120 12.98 -0.17 9.32
CA SER A 120 13.97 0.71 8.69
C SER A 120 15.23 0.81 9.55
N PRO A 121 16.40 1.15 8.99
CA PRO A 121 17.64 1.29 9.76
C PRO A 121 17.55 2.29 10.92
N HIS A 122 16.76 3.34 10.75
CA HIS A 122 16.59 4.42 11.74
C HIS A 122 15.40 4.20 12.67
N ASN A 123 14.47 3.32 12.29
CA ASN A 123 13.29 2.98 13.06
C ASN A 123 12.99 1.48 12.89
N PRO A 124 13.60 0.61 13.72
CA PRO A 124 13.33 -0.82 13.65
C PRO A 124 11.87 -1.08 14.02
N ALA A 125 11.17 -1.86 13.19
CA ALA A 125 9.81 -2.25 13.51
C ALA A 125 9.79 -3.06 14.82
N THR A 126 8.72 -2.93 15.60
CA THR A 126 8.51 -3.80 16.76
C THR A 126 8.57 -5.25 16.29
N PRO A 127 9.41 -6.11 16.90
CA PRO A 127 9.49 -7.50 16.48
C PRO A 127 8.12 -8.18 16.56
N PHE A 128 7.72 -8.82 15.47
CA PHE A 128 6.49 -9.58 15.40
C PHE A 128 6.79 -10.94 14.78
N VAL A 129 6.46 -11.99 15.54
CA VAL A 129 6.70 -13.39 15.18
C VAL A 129 5.37 -14.15 15.08
N GLY A 130 4.25 -13.43 15.07
CA GLY A 130 2.93 -14.02 14.92
C GLY A 130 2.69 -14.44 13.47
N GLU A 131 2.15 -15.63 13.29
CA GLU A 131 1.95 -16.23 11.97
C GLU A 131 0.49 -16.12 11.50
N SER A 132 -0.42 -15.65 12.36
CA SER A 132 -1.84 -15.52 12.02
C SER A 132 -2.31 -14.07 12.02
N PHE A 133 -3.36 -13.80 11.23
CA PHE A 133 -4.03 -12.50 11.22
C PHE A 133 -4.53 -12.11 12.62
N ARG A 134 -5.01 -13.09 13.40
CA ARG A 134 -5.42 -12.90 14.80
C ARG A 134 -4.27 -12.35 15.63
N ASP A 135 -3.07 -12.92 15.52
CA ASP A 135 -1.91 -12.46 16.31
C ASP A 135 -1.57 -11.00 16.02
N GLY A 136 -1.62 -10.59 14.75
CA GLY A 136 -1.39 -9.20 14.35
C GLY A 136 -2.45 -8.25 14.91
N VAL A 137 -3.72 -8.64 14.85
CA VAL A 137 -4.83 -7.87 15.45
C VAL A 137 -4.68 -7.77 16.96
N GLU A 138 -4.32 -8.86 17.64
CA GLU A 138 -4.14 -8.89 19.09
C GLU A 138 -2.94 -8.04 19.55
N MET A 139 -1.83 -8.08 18.81
CA MET A 139 -0.69 -7.19 19.03
C MET A 139 -1.11 -5.72 18.96
N LEU A 140 -1.85 -5.33 17.92
CA LEU A 140 -2.34 -3.96 17.75
C LEU A 140 -3.39 -3.57 18.81
N THR A 141 -4.17 -4.53 19.29
CA THR A 141 -5.18 -4.26 20.33
C THR A 141 -4.53 -3.98 21.69
N HIS A 142 -3.45 -4.69 22.02
CA HIS A 142 -2.88 -4.75 23.36
C HIS A 142 -1.56 -4.00 23.54
N SER A 143 -1.02 -3.40 22.47
CA SER A 143 0.20 -2.59 22.54
C SER A 143 -0.09 -1.09 22.36
N ASP A 144 0.87 -0.26 22.75
CA ASP A 144 0.85 1.19 22.48
C ASP A 144 1.02 1.52 20.98
N LEU A 145 1.35 0.54 20.13
CA LEU A 145 1.50 0.73 18.69
C LEU A 145 0.25 1.34 18.06
N ARG A 146 -0.95 0.89 18.45
CA ARG A 146 -2.19 1.48 17.92
C ARG A 146 -2.30 2.96 18.27
N ARG A 147 -1.89 3.37 19.47
CA ARG A 147 -1.93 4.80 19.87
C ARG A 147 -0.95 5.63 19.06
N HIS A 148 0.25 5.10 18.78
CA HIS A 148 1.22 5.77 17.91
C HIS A 148 0.72 5.88 16.46
N LEU A 149 0.09 4.82 15.95
CA LEU A 149 -0.54 4.84 14.62
C LEU A 149 -1.71 5.82 14.56
N ASP A 150 -2.55 5.86 15.61
CA ASP A 150 -3.62 6.85 15.74
C ASP A 150 -3.05 8.28 15.71
N ALA A 151 -1.98 8.56 16.46
CA ALA A 151 -1.36 9.89 16.46
C ALA A 151 -0.81 10.26 15.08
N ALA A 152 -0.10 9.34 14.41
CA ALA A 152 0.43 9.58 13.06
C ALA A 152 -0.68 9.79 12.01
N LEU A 153 -1.84 9.16 12.19
CA LEU A 153 -3.01 9.34 11.34
C LEU A 153 -3.61 10.76 11.42
N ASP A 154 -3.40 11.46 12.53
CA ASP A 154 -3.90 12.83 12.71
C ASP A 154 -3.10 13.86 11.90
N ASP A 155 -1.86 13.55 11.51
CA ASP A 155 -1.01 14.41 10.67
C ASP A 155 -1.41 14.37 9.18
N GLY A 156 -2.03 13.28 8.74
CA GLY A 156 -2.37 13.01 7.34
C GLY A 156 -3.25 14.09 6.68
N PRO A 157 -4.34 14.56 7.31
CA PRO A 157 -5.16 15.64 6.80
C PRO A 157 -4.42 16.97 6.66
N VAL A 158 -3.52 17.29 7.60
CA VAL A 158 -2.74 18.55 7.57
C VAL A 158 -1.76 18.53 6.39
N ALA A 159 -1.02 17.44 6.22
CA ALA A 159 -0.09 17.28 5.10
C ALA A 159 -0.81 17.38 3.75
N ALA A 160 -1.97 16.73 3.60
CA ALA A 160 -2.74 16.79 2.35
C ALA A 160 -3.38 18.17 2.11
N ALA A 161 -3.77 18.89 3.15
CA ALA A 161 -4.24 20.27 3.01
C ALA A 161 -3.12 21.20 2.52
N ALA A 162 -1.89 21.05 3.05
CA ALA A 162 -0.73 21.78 2.59
C ALA A 162 -0.40 21.47 1.11
N GLY A 163 -0.43 20.20 0.71
CA GLY A 163 -0.23 19.80 -0.69
C GLY A 163 -1.29 20.38 -1.65
N ARG A 164 -2.57 20.41 -1.23
CA ARG A 164 -3.64 21.06 -2.01
C ARG A 164 -3.44 22.57 -2.15
N GLN A 165 -3.00 23.23 -1.08
CA GLN A 165 -2.70 24.65 -1.13
C GLN A 165 -1.55 24.92 -2.11
N ALA A 166 -0.47 24.13 -2.04
CA ALA A 166 0.64 24.20 -2.99
C ALA A 166 0.20 23.95 -4.44
N PHE A 167 -0.73 23.02 -4.67
CA PHE A 167 -1.32 22.79 -5.99
C PHE A 167 -2.10 24.01 -6.50
N VAL A 168 -2.97 24.59 -5.67
CA VAL A 168 -3.75 25.80 -6.01
C VAL A 168 -2.84 27.00 -6.30
N GLU A 169 -1.70 27.10 -5.61
CA GLU A 169 -0.70 28.15 -5.80
C GLU A 169 0.22 27.91 -7.01
N GLY A 170 0.07 26.78 -7.74
CA GLY A 170 0.91 26.42 -8.88
C GLY A 170 2.34 26.02 -8.49
N VAL A 171 2.60 25.76 -7.21
CA VAL A 171 3.93 25.37 -6.70
C VAL A 171 4.33 23.99 -7.21
N LEU A 172 3.40 23.04 -7.25
CA LEU A 172 3.70 21.67 -7.66
C LEU A 172 4.20 21.59 -9.11
N GLU A 173 3.62 22.39 -10.02
CA GLU A 173 4.02 22.43 -11.44
C GLU A 173 5.31 23.22 -11.63
N ARG A 174 5.49 24.31 -10.87
CA ARG A 174 6.70 25.15 -10.96
C ARG A 174 7.94 24.43 -10.44
N ASP A 175 7.80 23.68 -9.36
CA ASP A 175 8.91 23.09 -8.61
C ASP A 175 8.94 21.54 -8.73
N GLU A 176 8.26 20.97 -9.73
CA GLU A 176 8.10 19.51 -9.95
C GLU A 176 9.43 18.76 -9.86
N GLN A 177 10.45 19.22 -10.59
CA GLN A 177 11.77 18.57 -10.59
C GLN A 177 12.42 18.56 -9.20
N LEU A 178 12.24 19.61 -8.40
CA LEU A 178 12.80 19.67 -7.04
C LEU A 178 12.06 18.72 -6.10
N ILE A 179 10.74 18.62 -6.24
CA ILE A 179 9.89 17.71 -5.47
C ILE A 179 10.28 16.26 -5.79
N ASP A 180 10.39 15.92 -7.07
CA ASP A 180 10.78 14.58 -7.52
C ASP A 180 12.20 14.23 -7.05
N GLN A 181 13.13 15.18 -7.11
CA GLN A 181 14.48 14.99 -6.60
C GLN A 181 14.48 14.66 -5.10
N GLN A 182 13.73 15.41 -4.29
CA GLN A 182 13.62 15.17 -2.86
C GLN A 182 12.96 13.82 -2.57
N TRP A 183 11.87 13.51 -3.26
CA TRP A 183 11.17 12.24 -3.10
C TRP A 183 12.07 11.05 -3.44
N LEU A 184 12.78 11.07 -4.58
CA LEU A 184 13.71 10.00 -4.97
C LEU A 184 14.88 9.86 -3.99
N MET A 185 15.42 10.98 -3.50
CA MET A 185 16.47 10.99 -2.48
C MET A 185 16.00 10.37 -1.16
N GLU A 186 14.73 10.60 -0.77
CA GLU A 186 14.15 9.96 0.40
C GLU A 186 13.84 8.49 0.15
N LEU A 187 13.26 8.15 -1.01
CA LEU A 187 12.88 6.79 -1.38
C LEU A 187 14.09 5.85 -1.37
N LEU A 188 15.19 6.26 -2.01
CA LEU A 188 16.39 5.44 -2.16
C LEU A 188 17.16 5.33 -0.84
N PRO A 189 17.51 4.10 -0.39
CA PRO A 189 18.21 3.89 0.88
C PRO A 189 19.55 4.61 0.96
N GLU A 190 19.93 5.04 2.17
CA GLU A 190 21.23 5.68 2.40
C GLU A 190 22.37 4.67 2.54
N ARG A 191 22.02 3.41 2.77
CA ARG A 191 22.94 2.30 3.03
C ARG A 191 22.72 1.18 2.02
N ASN A 192 23.81 0.52 1.67
CA ASN A 192 23.76 -0.71 0.87
C ASN A 192 23.18 -1.85 1.73
N GLN A 193 22.22 -2.58 1.18
CA GLN A 193 21.47 -3.61 1.90
C GLN A 193 22.26 -4.92 2.10
N ALA A 194 23.35 -5.13 1.37
CA ALA A 194 24.19 -6.32 1.47
C ALA A 194 25.19 -6.24 2.64
N ASP A 195 25.78 -5.08 2.89
CA ASP A 195 26.84 -4.88 3.89
C ASP A 195 26.55 -3.78 4.92
N ASN A 196 25.41 -3.09 4.79
CA ASN A 196 24.97 -1.98 5.62
C ASN A 196 25.92 -0.76 5.60
N ALA A 197 26.82 -0.66 4.62
CA ALA A 197 27.73 0.46 4.46
C ALA A 197 27.00 1.71 3.94
N TRP A 198 27.47 2.89 4.35
CA TRP A 198 26.96 4.15 3.82
C TRP A 198 27.30 4.30 2.34
N ILE A 199 26.33 4.72 1.55
CA ILE A 199 26.53 5.05 0.14
C ILE A 199 26.95 6.51 0.03
N ASP A 200 28.02 6.77 -0.71
CA ASP A 200 28.51 8.13 -0.94
C ASP A 200 27.42 9.04 -1.50
N GLN A 201 27.28 10.24 -0.93
CA GLN A 201 26.23 11.18 -1.29
C GLN A 201 26.28 11.59 -2.77
N ARG A 202 27.47 11.71 -3.37
CA ARG A 202 27.59 12.08 -4.79
C ARG A 202 27.06 10.96 -5.69
N ARG A 203 27.30 9.70 -5.32
CA ARG A 203 26.75 8.54 -6.05
C ARG A 203 25.23 8.47 -5.94
N ARG A 204 24.68 8.76 -4.77
CA ARG A 204 23.21 8.83 -4.59
C ARG A 204 22.60 9.92 -5.47
N VAL A 205 23.18 11.13 -5.45
CA VAL A 205 22.71 12.25 -6.28
C VAL A 205 22.81 11.91 -7.77
N ALA A 206 23.93 11.35 -8.24
CA ALA A 206 24.10 10.98 -9.64
C ALA A 206 23.08 9.94 -10.12
N LEU A 207 22.71 8.98 -9.26
CA LEU A 207 21.65 8.03 -9.55
C LEU A 207 20.26 8.71 -9.59
N VAL A 208 19.97 9.63 -8.67
CA VAL A 208 18.71 10.39 -8.69
C VAL A 208 18.62 11.24 -9.95
N ASP A 209 19.69 11.91 -10.35
CA ASP A 209 19.75 12.68 -11.60
C ASP A 209 19.50 11.79 -12.82
N PHE A 210 20.04 10.57 -12.81
CA PHE A 210 19.76 9.56 -13.83
C PHE A 210 18.28 9.17 -13.88
N LEU A 211 17.66 8.91 -12.71
CA LEU A 211 16.24 8.55 -12.62
C LEU A 211 15.34 9.68 -13.11
N LEU A 212 15.61 10.92 -12.70
CA LEU A 212 14.88 12.11 -13.16
C LEU A 212 14.96 12.28 -14.67
N ALA A 213 16.14 12.07 -15.26
CA ALA A 213 16.33 12.14 -16.72
C ALA A 213 15.56 11.05 -17.49
N HIS A 214 15.13 9.98 -16.83
CA HIS A 214 14.41 8.86 -17.42
C HIS A 214 13.11 8.54 -16.67
N ILE A 215 12.48 9.54 -16.04
CA ILE A 215 11.36 9.32 -15.11
C ILE A 215 10.16 8.68 -15.81
N ASP A 216 9.90 9.04 -17.07
CA ASP A 216 8.82 8.45 -17.86
C ASP A 216 9.04 6.95 -18.13
N ASP A 217 10.26 6.50 -18.48
CA ASP A 217 10.56 5.06 -18.66
C ASP A 217 10.55 4.34 -17.30
N ALA A 218 10.94 5.02 -16.21
CA ALA A 218 10.80 4.48 -14.86
C ALA A 218 9.32 4.25 -14.51
N TYR A 219 8.43 5.20 -14.77
CA TYR A 219 7.00 5.06 -14.53
C TYR A 219 6.34 3.93 -15.34
N LEU A 220 6.85 3.66 -16.55
CA LEU A 220 6.37 2.53 -17.37
C LEU A 220 6.82 1.16 -16.84
N ARG A 221 7.90 1.10 -16.06
CA ARG A 221 8.52 -0.17 -15.61
C ARG A 221 8.39 -0.44 -14.12
N CYS A 222 8.05 0.58 -13.35
CA CYS A 222 7.92 0.55 -11.90
C CYS A 222 6.46 0.90 -11.52
N PRO A 223 5.54 -0.07 -11.58
CA PRO A 223 4.11 0.20 -11.45
C PRO A 223 3.71 0.70 -10.06
N ALA A 224 4.31 0.25 -8.96
CA ALA A 224 4.03 0.81 -7.64
C ALA A 224 4.58 2.22 -7.49
N PHE A 225 5.77 2.49 -8.05
CA PHE A 225 6.35 3.84 -8.09
C PHE A 225 5.44 4.81 -8.84
N HIS A 226 4.94 4.41 -10.02
CA HIS A 226 4.00 5.23 -10.78
C HIS A 226 2.63 5.37 -10.09
N ALA A 227 2.12 4.30 -9.47
CA ALA A 227 0.86 4.33 -8.75
C ALA A 227 0.89 5.29 -7.56
N GLU A 228 2.01 5.35 -6.80
CA GLU A 228 2.21 6.32 -5.71
C GLU A 228 2.07 7.76 -6.24
N GLU A 229 2.80 8.07 -7.31
CA GLU A 229 2.80 9.41 -7.90
C GLU A 229 1.39 9.82 -8.39
N GLN A 230 0.72 8.94 -9.15
CA GLN A 230 -0.63 9.23 -9.64
C GLN A 230 -1.65 9.34 -8.50
N THR A 231 -1.46 8.59 -7.42
CA THR A 231 -2.33 8.68 -6.24
C THR A 231 -2.12 10.01 -5.51
N TYR A 232 -0.87 10.45 -5.37
CA TYR A 232 -0.53 11.76 -4.82
C TYR A 232 -1.16 12.90 -5.65
N ARG A 233 -0.93 12.91 -6.98
CA ARG A 233 -1.52 13.91 -7.89
C ARG A 233 -3.04 13.95 -7.80
N HIS A 234 -3.70 12.79 -7.81
CA HIS A 234 -5.15 12.72 -7.66
C HIS A 234 -5.61 13.35 -6.35
N ARG A 235 -4.90 13.10 -5.24
CA ARG A 235 -5.28 13.58 -3.91
C ARG A 235 -5.14 15.09 -3.74
N VAL A 236 -4.05 15.67 -4.25
CA VAL A 236 -3.81 17.12 -4.17
C VAL A 236 -4.67 17.91 -5.15
N ALA A 237 -5.06 17.32 -6.28
CA ALA A 237 -6.02 17.92 -7.20
C ALA A 237 -7.48 17.79 -6.73
N SER A 238 -7.78 16.83 -5.84
CA SER A 238 -9.15 16.56 -5.39
C SER A 238 -9.69 17.63 -4.44
N GLN A 239 -10.93 18.07 -4.68
CA GLN A 239 -11.68 18.96 -3.78
C GLN A 239 -12.44 18.22 -2.67
N ARG A 240 -12.37 16.88 -2.62
CA ARG A 240 -13.08 16.08 -1.60
C ARG A 240 -12.57 16.43 -0.20
N ARG A 241 -13.46 16.52 0.80
CA ARG A 241 -13.06 16.69 2.20
C ARG A 241 -12.13 15.56 2.64
N LEU A 242 -10.96 15.92 3.17
CA LEU A 242 -9.98 14.97 3.69
C LEU A 242 -10.51 14.32 4.97
N ARG A 243 -10.42 12.99 5.03
CA ARG A 243 -10.66 12.19 6.24
C ARG A 243 -9.33 11.76 6.84
N ARG A 244 -9.38 11.38 8.11
CA ARG A 244 -8.24 10.86 8.86
C ARG A 244 -7.63 9.61 8.19
N SER A 245 -8.46 8.70 7.69
CA SER A 245 -8.01 7.45 7.05
C SER A 245 -7.42 7.64 5.65
N ASP A 246 -7.72 8.76 4.98
CA ASP A 246 -7.34 9.00 3.57
C ASP A 246 -5.83 8.89 3.33
N GLY A 247 -5.00 9.16 4.35
CA GLY A 247 -3.55 9.03 4.23
C GLY A 247 -3.08 7.59 4.10
N ILE A 248 -3.74 6.65 4.80
CA ILE A 248 -3.30 5.25 4.87
C ILE A 248 -4.07 4.36 3.88
N ASP A 249 -5.36 4.65 3.63
CA ASP A 249 -6.14 3.96 2.59
C ASP A 249 -5.39 4.04 1.24
N VAL A 250 -4.77 5.19 0.96
CA VAL A 250 -3.93 5.46 -0.22
C VAL A 250 -2.69 4.56 -0.28
N GLN A 251 -1.96 4.40 0.83
CA GLN A 251 -0.69 3.65 0.85
C GLN A 251 -0.90 2.20 0.41
N PHE A 252 -1.95 1.54 0.92
CA PHE A 252 -2.20 0.14 0.55
C PHE A 252 -2.92 -0.01 -0.79
N GLY A 253 -3.61 1.03 -1.25
CA GLY A 253 -4.13 1.12 -2.61
C GLY A 253 -3.05 1.04 -3.70
N VAL A 254 -1.85 1.59 -3.44
CA VAL A 254 -0.73 1.62 -4.39
C VAL A 254 -0.29 0.22 -4.81
N LEU A 255 -0.03 -0.68 -3.87
CA LEU A 255 0.32 -2.06 -4.21
C LEU A 255 -0.86 -2.82 -4.81
N ALA A 256 -2.07 -2.56 -4.31
CA ALA A 256 -3.26 -3.22 -4.80
C ALA A 256 -3.49 -2.91 -6.29
N VAL A 257 -3.41 -1.64 -6.70
CA VAL A 257 -3.64 -1.23 -8.10
C VAL A 257 -2.49 -1.61 -9.03
N ALA A 258 -1.27 -1.70 -8.51
CA ALA A 258 -0.09 -2.08 -9.28
C ALA A 258 0.02 -3.59 -9.52
N TYR A 259 -0.43 -4.42 -8.56
CA TYR A 259 -0.12 -5.86 -8.55
C TYR A 259 -1.32 -6.82 -8.42
N CYS A 260 -2.55 -6.32 -8.22
CA CYS A 260 -3.74 -7.18 -8.20
C CYS A 260 -4.48 -7.15 -9.55
N ASP A 261 -5.21 -8.22 -9.84
CA ASP A 261 -6.15 -8.27 -10.96
C ASP A 261 -7.47 -7.58 -10.59
N VAL A 262 -7.85 -7.65 -9.31
CA VAL A 262 -9.09 -7.08 -8.79
C VAL A 262 -8.88 -6.44 -7.43
N ILE A 263 -9.54 -5.32 -7.18
CA ILE A 263 -9.71 -4.69 -5.88
C ILE A 263 -11.20 -4.66 -5.55
N VAL A 264 -11.57 -5.10 -4.35
CA VAL A 264 -12.95 -5.04 -3.86
C VAL A 264 -13.04 -4.07 -2.68
N THR A 265 -13.80 -3.00 -2.84
CA THR A 265 -14.02 -2.00 -1.79
C THR A 265 -15.43 -1.40 -1.81
N SER A 266 -16.03 -1.29 -0.62
CA SER A 266 -17.27 -0.54 -0.40
C SER A 266 -17.06 0.98 -0.38
N ASP A 267 -15.83 1.47 -0.25
CA ASP A 267 -15.56 2.92 -0.23
C ASP A 267 -15.60 3.47 -1.66
N ARG A 268 -16.69 4.20 -1.95
CA ARG A 268 -16.91 4.83 -3.24
C ARG A 268 -15.79 5.81 -3.64
N ALA A 269 -15.30 6.62 -2.72
CA ALA A 269 -14.30 7.64 -3.04
C ALA A 269 -12.93 7.00 -3.27
N PHE A 270 -12.59 5.98 -2.49
CA PHE A 270 -11.39 5.18 -2.72
C PHE A 270 -11.46 4.46 -4.07
N ARG A 271 -12.62 3.87 -4.41
CA ARG A 271 -12.86 3.25 -5.72
C ARG A 271 -12.70 4.23 -6.87
N GLU A 272 -13.32 5.41 -6.79
CA GLU A 272 -13.20 6.45 -7.82
C GLU A 272 -11.73 6.86 -8.05
N MET A 273 -10.96 7.02 -6.97
CA MET A 273 -9.53 7.32 -7.04
C MET A 273 -8.75 6.17 -7.71
N LEU A 274 -8.93 4.93 -7.25
CA LEU A 274 -8.18 3.78 -7.78
C LEU A 274 -8.49 3.50 -9.26
N ILE A 275 -9.73 3.72 -9.71
CA ILE A 275 -10.07 3.63 -11.13
C ILE A 275 -9.30 4.67 -11.94
N ALA A 276 -9.23 5.91 -11.44
CA ALA A 276 -8.48 6.98 -12.12
C ALA A 276 -6.98 6.69 -12.15
N VAL A 277 -6.41 6.17 -11.05
CA VAL A 277 -5.00 5.76 -10.97
C VAL A 277 -4.70 4.59 -11.90
N ALA A 278 -5.52 3.53 -11.89
CA ALA A 278 -5.37 2.37 -12.75
C ALA A 278 -5.28 2.77 -14.24
N ALA A 279 -6.17 3.68 -14.68
CA ALA A 279 -6.16 4.19 -16.05
C ALA A 279 -4.91 5.02 -16.39
N ARG A 280 -4.32 5.73 -15.41
CA ARG A 280 -3.11 6.55 -15.61
C ARG A 280 -1.84 5.70 -15.69
N ILE A 281 -1.80 4.58 -14.97
CA ILE A 281 -0.65 3.67 -14.96
C ILE A 281 -0.80 2.51 -15.94
N ASP A 282 -1.86 2.49 -16.75
CA ASP A 282 -2.22 1.39 -17.67
C ASP A 282 -2.35 0.02 -16.98
N SER A 283 -2.82 0.02 -15.73
CA SER A 283 -3.07 -1.21 -14.98
C SER A 283 -4.35 -1.89 -15.47
N GLN A 284 -4.28 -3.22 -15.63
CA GLN A 284 -5.44 -4.07 -15.94
C GLN A 284 -6.31 -4.36 -14.70
N CYS A 285 -5.94 -3.83 -13.53
CA CYS A 285 -6.66 -4.03 -12.28
C CYS A 285 -8.09 -3.48 -12.35
N ARG A 286 -9.07 -4.35 -12.11
CA ARG A 286 -10.49 -3.97 -11.99
C ARG A 286 -10.80 -3.55 -10.56
N VAL A 287 -11.48 -2.42 -10.38
CA VAL A 287 -11.91 -1.95 -9.04
C VAL A 287 -13.42 -2.08 -8.91
N LEU A 288 -13.86 -3.00 -8.06
CA LEU A 288 -15.23 -3.46 -7.92
C LEU A 288 -15.79 -3.12 -6.54
N SER A 289 -17.12 -3.13 -6.44
CA SER A 289 -17.81 -2.91 -5.17
C SER A 289 -18.12 -4.22 -4.44
N GLN A 290 -18.25 -5.32 -5.19
CA GLN A 290 -18.63 -6.64 -4.68
C GLN A 290 -17.85 -7.76 -5.39
N LEU A 291 -17.72 -8.92 -4.73
CA LEU A 291 -17.17 -10.13 -5.36
C LEU A 291 -18.12 -10.70 -6.40
N ALA A 292 -19.42 -10.42 -6.31
CA ALA A 292 -20.40 -10.83 -7.32
C ALA A 292 -20.13 -10.33 -8.74
N GLU A 293 -19.28 -9.30 -8.88
CA GLU A 293 -18.91 -8.68 -10.15
C GLU A 293 -17.70 -9.35 -10.83
N ILE A 294 -17.05 -10.31 -10.16
CA ILE A 294 -15.92 -11.09 -10.70
C ILE A 294 -16.44 -12.23 -11.57
#